data_AF-A0A359M397-F1
#
_entry.id   AF-A0A359M397-F1
#
_cell.length_a   1.000
_cell.length_b   1.000
_cell.length_c   1.000
_cell.angle_alpha   90.00
_cell.angle_beta   90.00
_cell.angle_gamma   90.00
#
_symmetry.space_group_name_H-M   'P 1'
#
loop_
_entity.id
_entity.type
_entity.pdbx_description
1 polymer ?
#
loop_
_entity_poly.entity_id
_entity_poly.type
_entity_poly.pdbx_seq_one_letter_code
_entity_poly.pdbx_strand_id
1 'polypeptide(L)'
;MRQLHGAFLLLPALLGAQTITYGPLVSNITHSTARVTFVTSSDPQNSDIVYSRPGGQDRTVSAVRNGSAPFTSTVVLTGLSPA
;
A
#
# COMPACT_ATOMS: atom_id res chain seq x y z
N MET A 1 47.62 26.18 -7.43
CA MET A 1 47.51 25.06 -6.47
C MET A 1 46.42 24.12 -6.96
N ARG A 2 46.74 22.82 -7.13
CA ARG A 2 45.91 21.79 -7.76
C ARG A 2 45.10 20.99 -6.72
N GLN A 3 43.89 20.60 -7.14
CA GLN A 3 43.08 19.40 -6.84
C GLN A 3 42.55 19.03 -5.43
N LEU A 4 41.21 18.87 -5.41
CA LEU A 4 40.31 17.81 -4.88
C LEU A 4 40.53 17.24 -3.46
N HIS A 5 39.44 17.17 -2.68
CA HIS A 5 38.68 15.95 -2.31
C HIS A 5 37.76 16.26 -1.12
N GLY A 6 36.48 15.90 -1.23
CA GLY A 6 35.57 16.00 -0.08
C GLY A 6 34.09 15.93 -0.44
N ALA A 7 33.68 14.92 -1.20
CA ALA A 7 32.28 14.55 -1.29
C ALA A 7 31.81 14.12 0.11
N PHE A 8 30.97 14.94 0.75
CA PHE A 8 30.15 14.49 1.87
C PHE A 8 28.70 14.51 1.40
N LEU A 9 28.31 13.38 0.80
CA LEU A 9 26.93 12.98 0.55
C LEU A 9 26.16 13.01 1.88
N LEU A 10 25.58 14.15 2.21
CA LEU A 10 24.45 14.19 3.13
C LEU A 10 23.19 14.01 2.28
N LEU A 11 22.89 12.75 1.92
CA LEU A 11 21.49 12.37 1.77
C LEU A 11 20.87 12.54 3.16
N PRO A 12 19.99 13.51 3.41
CA PRO A 12 19.18 13.44 4.61
C PRO A 12 18.25 12.24 4.40
N ALA A 13 18.33 11.29 5.34
CA ALA A 13 17.46 10.13 5.52
C ALA A 13 16.25 10.12 4.57
N LEU A 14 16.30 9.26 3.56
CA LEU A 14 15.12 8.87 2.81
C LEU A 14 14.11 8.34 3.84
N LEU A 15 13.15 9.16 4.23
CA LEU A 15 11.98 8.73 4.97
C LEU A 15 11.49 7.47 4.26
N GLY A 16 11.26 6.38 5.01
CA GLY A 16 10.77 5.10 4.49
C GLY A 16 9.37 5.26 3.89
N ALA A 17 9.30 5.90 2.73
CA ALA A 17 8.10 6.13 1.97
C ALA A 17 7.66 4.78 1.42
N GLN A 18 6.74 4.15 2.14
CA GLN A 18 6.02 2.98 1.68
C GLN A 18 5.44 3.28 0.30
N THR A 19 6.05 2.67 -0.71
CA THR A 19 5.66 2.88 -2.10
C THR A 19 4.90 1.66 -2.55
N ILE A 20 3.65 1.87 -2.97
CA ILE A 20 2.86 0.86 -3.67
C ILE A 20 3.66 0.47 -4.93
N THR A 21 4.17 -0.75 -4.96
CA THR A 21 5.00 -1.26 -6.07
C THR A 21 4.14 -1.60 -7.28
N TYR A 22 2.93 -2.10 -7.02
CA TYR A 22 1.91 -2.38 -8.02
C TYR A 22 0.57 -1.85 -7.52
N GLY A 23 -0.20 -1.21 -8.42
CA GLY A 23 -1.55 -0.77 -8.11
C GLY A 23 -2.40 -1.90 -7.51
N PRO A 24 -3.47 -1.58 -6.75
CA PRO A 24 -4.27 -2.58 -6.08
C PRO A 24 -4.79 -3.62 -7.07
N LEU A 25 -4.44 -4.89 -6.81
CA LEU A 25 -4.99 -6.01 -7.56
C LEU A 25 -6.36 -6.34 -7.01
N VAL A 26 -7.39 -6.19 -7.84
CA VAL A 26 -8.76 -6.58 -7.50
C VAL A 26 -9.10 -7.90 -8.20
N SER A 27 -9.58 -8.87 -7.43
CA SER A 27 -9.88 -10.23 -7.91
C SER A 27 -11.06 -10.83 -7.15
N ASN A 28 -11.56 -11.99 -7.61
CA ASN A 28 -12.66 -12.72 -6.98
C ASN A 28 -13.86 -11.79 -6.69
N ILE A 29 -14.32 -11.13 -7.75
CA ILE A 29 -15.41 -10.15 -7.69
C ILE A 29 -16.72 -10.90 -7.79
N THR A 30 -17.61 -10.66 -6.83
CA THR A 30 -19.00 -11.11 -6.85
C THR A 30 -19.93 -9.90 -6.72
N HIS A 31 -21.24 -10.14 -6.67
CA HIS A 31 -22.24 -9.09 -6.45
C HIS A 31 -22.06 -8.34 -5.12
N SER A 32 -21.40 -8.94 -4.12
CA SER A 32 -21.25 -8.34 -2.79
C SER A 32 -19.86 -8.41 -2.20
N THR A 33 -18.88 -8.98 -2.92
CA THR A 33 -17.52 -9.16 -2.43
C THR A 33 -16.47 -8.83 -3.49
N ALA A 34 -15.30 -8.39 -3.02
CA ALA A 34 -14.10 -8.28 -3.85
C ALA A 34 -12.86 -8.51 -3.00
N ARG A 35 -11.87 -9.24 -3.51
CA ARG A 35 -10.55 -9.36 -2.89
C ARG A 35 -9.63 -8.28 -3.44
N VAL A 36 -9.07 -7.47 -2.57
CA VAL A 36 -8.10 -6.41 -2.90
C VAL A 36 -6.75 -6.77 -2.30
N THR A 37 -5.69 -6.68 -3.09
CA THR A 37 -4.32 -6.92 -2.65
C THR A 37 -3.42 -5.76 -3.05
N PHE A 38 -2.71 -5.20 -2.08
CA PHE A 38 -1.66 -4.21 -2.28
C PHE A 38 -0.31 -4.89 -2.15
N VAL A 39 0.63 -4.50 -3.01
CA VAL A 39 2.02 -4.95 -2.94
C VAL A 39 2.90 -3.73 -2.71
N THR A 40 3.73 -3.76 -1.66
CA THR A 40 4.62 -2.65 -1.29
C THR A 40 6.07 -3.09 -1.32
N SER A 41 6.96 -2.14 -1.61
CA SER A 41 8.40 -2.39 -1.72
C SER A 41 9.10 -2.42 -0.36
N SER A 42 8.44 -1.85 0.66
CA SER A 42 8.87 -1.85 2.04
C SER A 42 7.77 -2.40 2.95
N ASP A 43 8.19 -2.86 4.11
CA ASP A 43 7.33 -3.26 5.22
C ASP A 43 6.36 -2.11 5.56
N PRO A 44 5.03 -2.31 5.41
CA PRO A 44 4.06 -1.28 5.78
C PRO A 44 3.87 -1.23 7.29
N GLN A 45 4.04 -0.05 7.88
CA GLN A 45 3.76 0.17 9.31
C GLN A 45 2.27 0.05 9.64
N ASN A 46 1.40 0.33 8.66
CA ASN A 46 -0.03 0.09 8.73
C ASN A 46 -0.51 -0.60 7.44
N SER A 47 -1.33 -1.64 7.60
CA SER A 47 -1.95 -2.41 6.51
C SER A 47 -3.46 -2.18 6.40
N ASP A 48 -4.02 -1.20 7.12
CA ASP A 48 -5.42 -0.82 6.96
C ASP A 48 -5.71 -0.32 5.55
N ILE A 49 -6.85 -0.74 5.01
CA ILE A 49 -7.34 -0.33 3.71
C ILE A 49 -8.56 0.56 3.93
N VAL A 50 -8.49 1.77 3.39
CA VAL A 50 -9.60 2.72 3.38
C VAL A 50 -10.29 2.66 2.03
N TYR A 51 -11.61 2.51 2.04
CA TYR A 51 -12.43 2.47 0.83
C TYR A 51 -13.77 3.17 1.05
N SER A 52 -14.29 3.80 0.00
CA SER A 52 -15.60 4.43 -0.01
C SER A 52 -16.31 4.17 -1.32
N ARG A 53 -17.62 4.43 -1.30
CA ARG A 53 -18.42 4.53 -2.52
C ARG A 53 -18.55 6.01 -2.88
N PRO A 54 -18.74 6.37 -4.17
CA PRO A 54 -19.02 7.74 -4.55
C PRO A 54 -20.19 8.31 -3.71
N GLY A 55 -19.97 9.42 -3.02
CA GLY A 55 -20.96 10.05 -2.13
C GLY A 55 -21.19 9.35 -0.78
N GLY A 56 -20.46 8.28 -0.47
CA GLY A 56 -20.53 7.56 0.80
C GLY A 56 -19.42 7.96 1.79
N GLN A 57 -19.56 7.48 3.04
CA GLN A 57 -18.52 7.61 4.07
C GLN A 57 -17.38 6.61 3.83
N ASP A 58 -16.18 7.01 4.25
CA ASP A 58 -15.01 6.14 4.27
C ASP A 58 -15.19 4.98 5.24
N ARG A 59 -14.71 3.81 4.82
CA ARG A 59 -14.67 2.59 5.63
C ARG A 59 -13.24 2.13 5.72
N THR A 60 -12.81 1.79 6.93
CA THR A 60 -11.49 1.25 7.20
C THR A 60 -11.61 -0.21 7.57
N VAL A 61 -10.78 -1.05 6.95
CA VAL A 61 -10.70 -2.49 7.23
C VAL A 61 -9.25 -2.89 7.37
N SER A 62 -8.93 -3.67 8.40
CA SER A 62 -7.58 -4.20 8.57
C SER A 62 -7.33 -5.32 7.57
N ALA A 63 -6.23 -5.23 6.83
CA ALA A 63 -5.83 -6.25 5.89
C ALA A 63 -5.00 -7.35 6.56
N VAL A 64 -5.06 -8.54 5.98
CA VAL A 64 -4.12 -9.62 6.28
C VAL A 64 -2.79 -9.29 5.60
N ARG A 65 -1.71 -9.28 6.37
CA ARG A 65 -0.39 -8.86 5.91
C ARG A 65 0.56 -10.05 5.71
N ASN A 66 1.32 -10.02 4.61
CA ASN A 66 2.56 -10.78 4.47
C ASN A 66 3.75 -9.91 4.90
N GLY A 67 4.44 -10.33 5.97
CA GLY A 67 5.57 -9.61 6.54
C GLY A 67 6.91 -9.81 5.83
N SER A 68 6.94 -10.61 4.76
CA SER A 68 8.16 -10.90 4.00
C SER A 68 8.08 -10.30 2.60
N ALA A 69 9.21 -9.82 2.07
CA ALA A 69 9.27 -9.27 0.73
C ALA A 69 8.94 -10.34 -0.36
N PRO A 70 8.12 -10.01 -1.38
CA PRO A 70 7.38 -8.75 -1.53
C PRO A 70 6.26 -8.63 -0.48
N PHE A 71 6.22 -7.49 0.21
CA PHE A 71 5.24 -7.25 1.26
C PHE A 71 3.86 -7.11 0.63
N THR A 72 2.87 -7.79 1.20
CA THR A 72 1.50 -7.72 0.69
C THR A 72 0.51 -7.42 1.80
N SER A 73 -0.56 -6.71 1.46
CA SER A 73 -1.71 -6.48 2.33
C SER A 73 -2.97 -6.86 1.54
N THR A 74 -3.69 -7.87 2.02
CA THR A 74 -4.88 -8.42 1.35
C THR A 74 -6.11 -8.26 2.23
N VAL A 75 -7.20 -7.76 1.66
CA VAL A 75 -8.52 -7.75 2.31
C VAL A 75 -9.59 -8.32 1.38
N VAL A 76 -10.60 -8.95 1.98
CA VAL A 76 -11.85 -9.26 1.30
C VAL A 76 -12.88 -8.23 1.74
N LEU A 77 -13.26 -7.36 0.82
CA LEU A 77 -14.34 -6.42 1.04
C LEU A 77 -15.67 -7.17 0.89
N THR A 78 -16.58 -6.94 1.83
CA THR A 78 -17.92 -7.55 1.86
C THR A 78 -19.01 -6.48 1.94
N GLY A 79 -20.25 -6.85 1.59
CA GLY A 79 -21.37 -5.93 1.61
C GLY A 79 -21.19 -4.79 0.59
N LEU A 80 -20.48 -5.07 -0.51
CA LEU A 80 -20.51 -4.22 -1.69
C LEU A 80 -21.93 -4.29 -2.26
N SER A 81 -22.48 -3.17 -2.71
CA SER A 81 -23.68 -3.17 -3.55
C SER A 81 -23.32 -2.45 -4.83
N PRO A 82 -23.76 -2.96 -5.98
CA PRO A 82 -23.76 -2.17 -7.21
C PRO A 82 -24.49 -0.85 -6.95
N ALA A 83 -24.00 0.23 -7.55
CA ALA A 83 -24.72 1.49 -7.64
C ALA A 83 -25.79 1.39 -8.72
#